data_AF-A0A8X6R761-F1
#
_entry.id   AF-A0A8X6R761-F1
#
_cell.length_a   1.000
_cell.length_b   1.000
_cell.length_c   1.000
_cell.angle_alpha   90.00
_cell.angle_beta   90.00
_cell.angle_gamma   90.00
#
_symmetry.space_group_name_H-M   'P 1'
#
loop_
_entity.id
_entity.type
_entity.pdbx_description
1 polymer ?
#
loop_
_entity_poly.entity_id
_entity_poly.type
_entity_poly.pdbx_seq_one_letter_code
_entity_poly.pdbx_strand_id
1 'polypeptide(L)'
;MPGSTEWETFAADHVCHSNFQGFALKMEAVGATRIFQHSIVKRGIKYAHYYGDGDSKGFISVKYTYEKDSVTKYECIGHVQKRVSARLHKLKSKNKNLSGKGKLTDSFIDQLQKYYGIAVRSNVGNISSFQQNVIAVLFHCSSIVEKPMHGQCPIGIVSATTREH
;
A
#
# COMPACT_ATOMS: atom_id res chain seq x y z
N MET A 1 24.18 -14.24 22.06
CA MET A 1 22.98 -14.22 22.93
C MET A 1 23.23 -13.24 24.08
N PRO A 2 22.18 -12.66 24.72
CA PRO A 2 22.38 -11.88 25.95
C PRO A 2 23.20 -12.70 26.96
N GLY A 3 24.24 -12.11 27.54
CA GLY A 3 25.19 -12.77 28.46
C GLY A 3 26.39 -13.47 27.81
N SER A 4 26.66 -13.23 26.52
CA SER A 4 27.94 -13.61 25.88
C SER A 4 28.94 -12.45 25.94
N THR A 5 30.24 -12.74 25.90
CA THR A 5 31.32 -11.74 25.92
C THR A 5 31.17 -10.70 24.80
N GLU A 6 30.73 -11.12 23.62
CA GLU A 6 30.42 -10.22 22.49
C GLU A 6 29.23 -9.28 22.78
N TRP A 7 28.19 -9.79 23.45
CA TRP A 7 27.05 -8.96 23.86
C TRP A 7 27.43 -7.94 24.94
N GLU A 8 28.23 -8.34 25.92
CA GLU A 8 28.69 -7.45 27.00
C GLU A 8 29.55 -6.32 26.45
N THR A 9 30.43 -6.64 25.50
CA THR A 9 31.25 -5.63 24.79
C THR A 9 30.36 -4.68 23.99
N PHE A 10 29.39 -5.20 23.22
CA PHE A 10 28.42 -4.36 22.51
C PHE A 10 27.62 -3.46 23.46
N ALA A 11 27.12 -4.00 24.58
CA ALA A 11 26.28 -3.26 25.52
C ALA A 11 27.06 -2.15 26.24
N ALA A 12 28.35 -2.34 26.51
CA ALA A 12 29.21 -1.33 27.15
C ALA A 12 29.44 -0.11 26.25
N ASP A 13 29.61 -0.31 24.95
CA ASP A 13 29.85 0.76 23.98
C ASP A 13 28.57 1.26 23.28
N HIS A 14 27.42 0.62 23.54
CA HIS A 14 26.17 0.95 22.87
C HIS A 14 25.53 2.23 23.43
N VAL A 15 25.53 3.29 22.63
CA VAL A 15 24.69 4.47 22.86
C VAL A 15 23.35 4.27 22.14
N CYS A 16 22.31 3.99 22.92
CA CYS A 16 20.96 3.85 22.39
C CYS A 16 20.35 5.22 22.06
N HIS A 17 20.24 5.56 20.78
CA HIS A 17 19.50 6.74 20.31
C HIS A 17 17.98 6.52 20.25
N SER A 18 17.43 5.70 21.15
CA SER A 18 15.99 5.47 21.19
C SER A 18 15.25 6.75 21.56
N ASN A 19 14.34 7.17 20.68
CA ASN A 19 13.51 8.35 20.88
C ASN A 19 12.09 8.00 21.40
N PHE A 20 11.84 6.73 21.70
CA PHE A 20 10.55 6.23 22.17
C PHE A 20 10.72 5.04 23.12
N GLN A 21 9.96 5.06 24.21
CA GLN A 21 9.88 3.97 25.17
C GLN A 21 8.43 3.49 25.28
N GLY A 22 8.21 2.19 25.10
CA GLY A 22 6.88 1.57 25.13
C GLY A 22 6.69 0.52 24.04
N PHE A 23 5.44 0.07 23.85
CA PHE A 23 5.12 -0.92 22.84
C PHE A 23 5.34 -0.40 21.43
N ALA A 24 5.94 -1.22 20.56
CA ALA A 24 6.15 -0.90 19.14
C ALA A 24 4.85 -0.45 18.44
N LEU A 25 3.70 -1.04 18.80
CA LEU A 25 2.38 -0.67 18.30
C LEU A 25 1.95 0.78 18.59
N LYS A 26 2.57 1.45 19.58
CA LYS A 26 2.29 2.85 19.94
C LYS A 26 3.24 3.83 19.24
N MET A 27 4.35 3.35 18.66
CA MET A 27 5.36 4.20 18.02
C MET A 27 4.77 5.06 16.90
N GLU A 28 3.92 4.47 16.07
CA GLU A 28 3.27 5.16 14.95
C GLU A 28 2.41 6.32 15.45
N ALA A 29 1.56 6.08 16.45
CA ALA A 29 0.66 7.09 16.98
C ALA A 29 1.41 8.23 17.67
N VAL A 30 2.42 7.90 18.47
CA VAL A 30 3.25 8.91 19.15
C VAL A 30 4.09 9.69 18.15
N GLY A 31 4.65 9.03 17.14
CA GLY A 31 5.37 9.68 16.05
C GLY A 31 4.49 10.66 15.26
N ALA A 32 3.29 10.21 14.86
CA ALA A 32 2.32 11.05 14.16
C ALA A 32 1.95 12.28 15.00
N THR A 33 1.58 12.10 16.26
CA THR A 33 1.24 13.22 17.16
C THR A 33 2.39 14.21 17.30
N ARG A 34 3.63 13.75 17.49
CA ARG A 34 4.81 14.63 17.56
C ARG A 34 5.01 15.43 16.28
N ILE A 35 4.88 14.80 15.11
CA ILE A 35 5.02 15.48 13.81
C ILE A 35 3.97 16.58 13.65
N PHE A 36 2.71 16.28 13.98
CA PHE A 36 1.61 17.24 13.86
C PHE A 36 1.73 18.39 14.88
N GLN A 37 2.10 18.12 16.13
CA GLN A 37 2.35 19.17 17.12
C GLN A 37 3.53 20.07 16.73
N HIS A 38 4.63 19.46 16.26
CA HIS A 38 5.80 20.23 15.79
C HIS A 38 5.50 21.11 14.58
N SER A 39 4.54 20.74 13.72
CA SER A 39 4.14 21.57 12.59
C SER A 39 3.65 22.95 13.03
N ILE A 40 2.94 23.03 14.16
CA ILE A 40 2.48 24.28 14.75
C ILE A 40 3.65 24.99 15.43
N VAL A 41 4.28 24.32 16.40
CA VAL A 41 5.26 24.96 17.30
C VAL A 41 6.52 25.42 16.58
N LYS A 42 7.01 24.63 15.61
CA LYS A 42 8.29 24.91 14.94
C LYS A 42 8.14 25.64 13.60
N ARG A 43 6.97 25.54 12.96
CA ARG A 43 6.80 26.00 11.57
C ARG A 43 5.56 26.87 11.36
N GLY A 44 4.63 26.94 12.31
CA GLY A 44 3.39 27.71 12.17
C GLY A 44 2.46 27.20 11.06
N ILE A 45 2.57 25.92 10.66
CA ILE A 45 1.76 25.33 9.58
C ILE A 45 0.81 24.25 10.12
N LYS A 46 -0.24 23.97 9.34
CA LYS A 46 -1.17 22.85 9.58
C LYS A 46 -1.16 21.89 8.41
N TYR A 47 -1.17 20.59 8.69
CA TYR A 47 -1.36 19.58 7.65
C TYR A 47 -2.85 19.38 7.36
N ALA A 48 -3.24 19.49 6.09
CA ALA A 48 -4.61 19.20 5.67
C ALA A 48 -4.88 17.69 5.53
N HIS A 49 -3.84 16.91 5.21
CA HIS A 49 -3.98 15.54 4.74
C HIS A 49 -3.01 14.59 5.45
N TYR A 50 -3.49 13.40 5.80
CA TYR A 50 -2.71 12.30 6.35
C TYR A 50 -2.74 11.11 5.39
N TYR A 51 -1.59 10.69 4.91
CA TYR A 51 -1.44 9.51 4.06
C TYR A 51 -0.95 8.34 4.89
N GLY A 52 -1.75 7.29 5.03
CA GLY A 52 -1.35 6.12 5.81
C GLY A 52 -2.11 4.86 5.45
N ASP A 53 -1.86 3.82 6.23
CA ASP A 53 -2.54 2.53 6.10
C ASP A 53 -4.03 2.66 6.50
N GLY A 54 -4.90 1.83 5.93
CA GLY A 54 -6.34 1.81 6.16
C GLY A 54 -6.71 1.66 7.64
N ASP A 55 -5.94 0.92 8.43
CA ASP A 55 -6.11 0.75 9.88
C ASP A 55 -4.95 1.37 10.69
N SER A 56 -4.78 2.69 10.55
CA SER A 56 -3.74 3.44 11.28
C SER A 56 -4.31 4.05 12.55
N LYS A 57 -3.80 3.59 13.70
CA LYS A 57 -4.01 4.26 15.01
C LYS A 57 -3.37 5.65 15.05
N GLY A 58 -2.37 5.90 14.20
CA GLY A 58 -1.73 7.21 14.06
C GLY A 58 -2.66 8.27 13.48
N PHE A 59 -3.52 7.93 12.52
CA PHE A 59 -4.53 8.89 12.05
C PHE A 59 -5.49 9.31 13.18
N ILE A 60 -5.95 8.35 13.98
CA ILE A 60 -6.88 8.62 15.09
C ILE A 60 -6.25 9.62 16.08
N SER A 61 -4.93 9.51 16.35
CA SER A 61 -4.25 10.40 17.30
C SER A 61 -4.03 11.82 16.78
N VAL A 62 -4.17 12.06 15.47
CA VAL A 62 -3.93 13.40 14.87
C VAL A 62 -5.14 14.03 14.21
N LYS A 63 -6.26 13.29 14.08
CA LYS A 63 -7.46 13.74 13.37
C LYS A 63 -7.97 15.11 13.82
N TYR A 64 -7.88 15.39 15.12
CA TYR A 64 -8.39 16.60 15.77
C TYR A 64 -7.30 17.49 16.33
N THR A 65 -6.05 17.37 15.86
CA THR A 65 -4.94 18.19 16.37
C THR A 65 -5.14 19.68 16.15
N TYR A 66 -5.94 20.10 15.16
CA TYR A 66 -6.09 21.51 14.78
C TYR A 66 -7.43 22.15 15.19
N GLU A 67 -8.11 21.60 16.20
CA GLU A 67 -9.38 22.06 16.79
C GLU A 67 -10.52 22.19 15.77
N LYS A 68 -10.50 23.27 14.98
CA LYS A 68 -11.52 23.62 13.99
C LYS A 68 -11.34 22.86 12.66
N ASP A 69 -10.11 22.47 12.34
CA ASP A 69 -9.77 21.80 11.08
C ASP A 69 -9.50 20.31 11.32
N SER A 70 -10.32 19.43 10.72
CA SER A 70 -10.07 17.99 10.76
C SER A 70 -9.10 17.56 9.67
N VAL A 71 -8.09 16.77 10.04
CA VAL A 71 -7.15 16.19 9.06
C VAL A 71 -7.88 15.14 8.23
N THR A 72 -7.79 15.24 6.90
CA THR A 72 -8.40 14.25 5.99
C THR A 72 -7.47 13.06 5.81
N LYS A 73 -7.98 11.84 6.01
CA LYS A 73 -7.23 10.61 5.75
C LYS A 73 -7.31 10.23 4.28
N TYR A 74 -6.16 9.96 3.69
CA TYR A 74 -6.02 9.30 2.41
C TYR A 74 -5.23 8.00 2.56
N GLU A 75 -5.47 7.08 1.65
CA GLU A 75 -4.75 5.82 1.60
C GLU A 75 -3.63 5.88 0.59
N CYS A 76 -2.51 5.27 0.93
CA CYS A 76 -1.42 5.16 -0.03
C CYS A 76 -1.75 4.13 -1.12
N ILE A 77 -1.21 4.36 -2.32
CA ILE A 77 -1.38 3.45 -3.47
C ILE A 77 -0.94 2.02 -3.10
N GLY A 78 0.14 1.88 -2.32
CA GLY A 78 0.61 0.57 -1.86
C GLY A 78 -0.42 -0.18 -1.03
N HIS A 79 -1.16 0.52 -0.15
CA HIS A 79 -2.24 -0.08 0.62
C HIS A 79 -3.44 -0.46 -0.26
N VAL A 80 -3.78 0.42 -1.21
CA VAL A 80 -4.83 0.15 -2.21
C VAL A 80 -4.50 -1.10 -3.05
N GLN A 81 -3.23 -1.30 -3.44
CA GLN A 81 -2.78 -2.53 -4.12
C GLN A 81 -2.99 -3.78 -3.24
N LYS A 82 -2.51 -3.75 -1.99
CA LYS A 82 -2.64 -4.88 -1.05
C LYS A 82 -4.09 -5.27 -0.81
N ARG A 83 -5.01 -4.30 -0.78
CA ARG A 83 -6.44 -4.55 -0.61
C ARG A 83 -7.04 -5.39 -1.74
N VAL A 84 -6.66 -5.11 -2.99
CA VAL A 84 -7.15 -5.90 -4.14
C VAL A 84 -6.70 -7.35 -4.01
N SER A 85 -5.43 -7.59 -3.70
CA SER A 85 -4.91 -8.94 -3.46
C SER A 85 -5.64 -9.64 -2.31
N ALA A 86 -5.79 -8.98 -1.15
CA ALA A 86 -6.52 -9.55 -0.01
C ALA A 86 -7.96 -9.93 -0.36
N ARG A 87 -8.66 -9.11 -1.16
CA ARG A 87 -10.01 -9.41 -1.65
C ARG A 87 -10.02 -10.61 -2.60
N LEU A 88 -9.04 -10.74 -3.49
CA LEU A 88 -8.91 -11.86 -4.41
C LEU A 88 -8.58 -13.17 -3.67
N HIS A 89 -7.68 -13.14 -2.67
CA HIS A 89 -7.43 -14.31 -1.82
C HIS A 89 -8.68 -14.72 -1.04
N LYS A 90 -9.43 -13.76 -0.50
CA LYS A 90 -10.72 -14.03 0.18
C LYS A 90 -11.76 -14.60 -0.78
N LEU A 91 -11.79 -14.14 -2.03
CA LEU A 91 -12.68 -14.67 -3.06
C LEU A 91 -12.31 -16.12 -3.42
N LYS A 92 -11.01 -16.38 -3.61
CA LYS A 92 -10.44 -17.72 -3.88
C LYS A 92 -10.76 -18.69 -2.75
N SER A 93 -10.59 -18.27 -1.49
CA SER A 93 -10.83 -19.15 -0.33
C SER A 93 -12.31 -19.47 -0.13
N LYS A 94 -13.21 -18.52 -0.39
CA LYS A 94 -14.67 -18.74 -0.33
C LYS A 94 -15.19 -19.59 -1.48
N ASN A 95 -14.57 -19.51 -2.66
CA ASN A 95 -15.02 -20.22 -3.86
C ASN A 95 -13.94 -21.21 -4.32
N LYS A 96 -13.98 -22.43 -3.79
CA LYS A 96 -13.02 -23.50 -4.17
C LYS A 96 -12.96 -23.74 -5.68
N ASN A 97 -14.05 -23.51 -6.40
CA ASN A 97 -14.12 -23.64 -7.87
C ASN A 97 -13.22 -22.66 -8.61
N LEU A 98 -12.81 -21.55 -7.99
CA LEU A 98 -11.86 -20.57 -8.54
C LEU A 98 -10.41 -20.92 -8.24
N SER A 99 -10.15 -21.86 -7.33
CA SER A 99 -8.81 -22.33 -7.00
C SER A 99 -8.35 -23.44 -7.94
N GLY A 100 -7.04 -23.56 -8.15
CA GLY A 100 -6.41 -24.62 -8.95
C GLY A 100 -5.62 -24.10 -10.15
N LYS A 101 -4.91 -25.02 -10.83
CA LYS A 101 -4.10 -24.72 -12.02
C LYS A 101 -5.00 -24.18 -13.14
N GLY A 102 -4.55 -23.12 -13.81
CA GLY A 102 -5.30 -22.44 -14.87
C GLY A 102 -6.46 -21.57 -14.39
N LYS A 103 -6.53 -21.27 -13.09
CA LYS A 103 -7.56 -20.40 -12.48
C LYS A 103 -6.91 -19.30 -11.64
N LEU A 104 -7.52 -18.91 -10.52
CA LEU A 104 -7.04 -17.87 -9.63
C LEU A 104 -5.90 -18.41 -8.72
N THR A 105 -4.70 -18.56 -9.28
CA THR A 105 -3.49 -18.94 -8.52
C THR A 105 -2.94 -17.75 -7.73
N ASP A 106 -2.08 -18.00 -6.73
CA ASP A 106 -1.47 -16.90 -5.95
C ASP A 106 -0.56 -16.04 -6.84
N SER A 107 0.21 -16.65 -7.74
CA SER A 107 1.00 -15.93 -8.75
C SER A 107 0.14 -15.03 -9.66
N PHE A 108 -1.07 -15.47 -10.00
CA PHE A 108 -2.00 -14.68 -10.80
C PHE A 108 -2.55 -13.48 -10.01
N ILE A 109 -2.85 -13.69 -8.73
CA ILE A 109 -3.26 -12.59 -7.82
C ILE A 109 -2.13 -11.56 -7.67
N ASP A 110 -0.88 -11.99 -7.53
CA ASP A 110 0.28 -11.10 -7.44
C ASP A 110 0.45 -10.27 -8.72
N GLN A 111 0.26 -10.89 -9.88
CA GLN A 111 0.30 -10.21 -11.18
C GLN A 111 -0.81 -9.16 -11.30
N LEU A 112 -2.06 -9.51 -10.92
CA LEU A 112 -3.17 -8.57 -10.88
C LEU A 112 -2.91 -7.42 -9.90
N GLN A 113 -2.34 -7.68 -8.72
CA GLN A 113 -1.96 -6.63 -7.75
C GLN A 113 -0.93 -5.65 -8.34
N LYS A 114 0.09 -6.18 -9.03
CA LYS A 114 1.13 -5.37 -9.67
C LYS A 114 0.53 -4.45 -10.72
N TYR A 115 -0.22 -5.00 -11.66
CA TYR A 115 -0.81 -4.25 -12.76
C TYR A 115 -1.91 -3.28 -12.29
N TYR A 116 -2.70 -3.65 -11.29
CA TYR A 116 -3.67 -2.73 -10.68
C TYR A 116 -2.97 -1.46 -10.15
N GLY A 117 -1.81 -1.60 -9.51
CA GLY A 117 -1.03 -0.43 -9.09
C GLY A 117 -0.49 0.41 -10.24
N ILE A 118 -0.11 -0.21 -11.35
CA ILE A 118 0.29 0.52 -12.56
C ILE A 118 -0.91 1.28 -13.13
N ALA A 119 -2.09 0.65 -13.18
CA ALA A 119 -3.31 1.30 -13.63
C ALA A 119 -3.68 2.51 -12.76
N VAL A 120 -3.57 2.43 -11.43
CA VAL A 120 -3.79 3.57 -10.53
C VAL A 120 -2.79 4.70 -10.83
N ARG A 121 -1.49 4.39 -10.93
CA ARG A 121 -0.43 5.40 -11.15
C ARG A 121 -0.50 6.05 -12.53
N SER A 122 -0.95 5.31 -13.55
CA SER A 122 -0.99 5.80 -14.93
C SER A 122 -2.25 6.61 -15.25
N ASN A 123 -3.22 6.66 -14.34
CA ASN A 123 -4.53 7.30 -14.55
C ASN A 123 -4.89 8.30 -13.44
N VAL A 124 -3.90 8.97 -12.86
CA VAL A 124 -4.14 9.99 -11.83
C VAL A 124 -5.05 11.08 -12.39
N GLY A 125 -6.15 11.37 -11.69
CA GLY A 125 -7.13 12.39 -12.10
C GLY A 125 -8.12 11.94 -13.18
N ASN A 126 -8.04 10.71 -13.70
CA ASN A 126 -8.96 10.19 -14.71
C ASN A 126 -9.55 8.83 -14.30
N ILE A 127 -10.71 8.89 -13.65
CA ILE A 127 -11.41 7.68 -13.14
C ILE A 127 -11.89 6.79 -14.28
N SER A 128 -12.33 7.38 -15.40
CA SER A 128 -12.84 6.60 -16.54
C SER A 128 -11.74 5.77 -17.18
N SER A 129 -10.58 6.38 -17.46
CA SER A 129 -9.42 5.67 -17.99
C SER A 129 -8.84 4.66 -16.99
N PHE A 130 -8.89 4.97 -15.69
CA PHE A 130 -8.55 4.01 -14.64
C PHE A 130 -9.42 2.75 -14.71
N GLN A 131 -10.75 2.90 -14.79
CA GLN A 131 -11.68 1.77 -14.88
C GLN A 131 -11.42 0.94 -16.14
N GLN A 132 -11.23 1.58 -17.29
CA GLN A 132 -10.91 0.90 -18.55
C GLN A 132 -9.61 0.10 -18.43
N ASN A 133 -8.56 0.69 -17.86
CA ASN A 133 -7.27 0.01 -17.68
C ASN A 133 -7.35 -1.16 -16.69
N VAL A 134 -8.15 -1.06 -15.62
CA VAL A 134 -8.34 -2.19 -14.70
C VAL A 134 -8.99 -3.38 -15.41
N ILE A 135 -9.98 -3.13 -16.26
CA ILE A 135 -10.63 -4.18 -17.06
C ILE A 135 -9.62 -4.74 -18.08
N ALA A 136 -8.86 -3.88 -18.76
CA ALA A 136 -7.81 -4.29 -19.68
C ALA A 136 -6.74 -5.17 -19.03
N VAL A 137 -6.34 -4.86 -17.79
CA VAL A 137 -5.41 -5.66 -16.99
C VAL A 137 -5.97 -7.06 -16.74
N LEU A 138 -7.26 -7.19 -16.39
CA LEU A 138 -7.87 -8.49 -16.18
C LEU A 138 -7.82 -9.34 -17.45
N PHE A 139 -8.22 -8.77 -18.58
CA PHE A 139 -8.19 -9.48 -19.87
C PHE A 139 -6.77 -9.81 -20.33
N HIS A 140 -5.82 -8.89 -20.17
CA HIS A 140 -4.42 -9.14 -20.49
C HIS A 140 -3.86 -10.30 -19.68
N CYS A 141 -4.08 -10.32 -18.36
CA CYS A 141 -3.63 -11.41 -17.51
C CYS A 141 -4.32 -12.75 -17.88
N SER A 142 -5.59 -12.72 -18.28
CA SER A 142 -6.32 -13.90 -18.75
C SER A 142 -6.03 -14.32 -20.19
N SER A 143 -5.21 -13.55 -20.91
CA SER A 143 -4.83 -13.82 -22.30
C SER A 143 -3.88 -15.03 -22.37
N ILE A 144 -4.12 -15.91 -23.34
CA ILE A 144 -3.22 -17.03 -23.67
C ILE A 144 -2.91 -16.97 -25.16
N VAL A 145 -1.82 -17.63 -25.60
CA VAL A 145 -1.34 -17.58 -27.00
C VAL A 145 -2.46 -17.96 -27.98
N GLU A 146 -3.26 -18.96 -27.64
CA GLU A 146 -4.36 -19.49 -28.45
C GLU A 146 -5.62 -18.62 -28.41
N LYS A 147 -5.75 -17.72 -27.43
CA LYS A 147 -6.89 -16.83 -27.25
C LYS A 147 -6.42 -15.46 -26.74
N PRO A 148 -5.88 -14.63 -27.63
CA PRO A 148 -5.41 -13.30 -27.25
C PRO A 148 -6.59 -12.42 -26.82
N MET A 149 -6.51 -11.84 -25.62
CA MET A 149 -7.54 -10.95 -25.05
C MET A 149 -7.05 -9.51 -24.91
N HIS A 150 -6.15 -9.07 -25.80
CA HIS A 150 -5.53 -7.74 -25.75
C HIS A 150 -6.39 -6.60 -26.31
N GLY A 151 -7.63 -6.87 -26.75
CA GLY A 151 -8.48 -5.88 -27.43
C GLY A 151 -8.87 -4.65 -26.60
N GLN A 152 -8.62 -4.69 -25.28
CA GLN A 152 -8.86 -3.56 -24.38
C GLN A 152 -7.56 -2.89 -23.90
N CYS A 153 -6.39 -3.39 -24.33
CA CYS A 153 -5.11 -2.77 -24.00
C CYS A 153 -4.92 -1.48 -24.80
N PRO A 154 -4.45 -0.37 -24.18
CA PRO A 154 -4.13 0.84 -24.92
C PRO A 154 -3.00 0.58 -25.92
N ILE A 155 -3.11 1.19 -27.10
CA ILE A 155 -2.12 1.07 -28.18
C ILE A 155 -0.92 1.98 -27.84
N GLY A 156 0.28 1.41 -27.69
CA GLY A 156 1.55 2.15 -27.49
C GLY A 156 2.23 1.99 -26.12
N ILE A 157 3.28 2.78 -25.87
CA ILE A 157 4.21 2.71 -24.71
C ILE A 157 3.51 2.94 -23.35
N VAL A 158 2.32 3.56 -23.36
CA VAL A 158 1.48 3.77 -22.17
C VAL A 158 0.73 2.51 -21.74
N SER A 159 0.87 1.40 -22.46
CA SER A 159 0.36 0.13 -21.98
C SER A 159 1.19 -0.32 -20.77
N ALA A 160 0.50 -0.66 -19.69
CA ALA A 160 1.10 -1.39 -18.59
C ALA A 160 1.64 -2.77 -19.04
N THR A 161 1.51 -3.12 -20.33
CA THR A 161 1.59 -4.46 -20.90
C THR A 161 2.69 -4.60 -21.97
N THR A 162 3.52 -3.57 -22.22
CA THR A 162 4.63 -3.62 -23.20
C THR A 162 5.92 -4.31 -22.73
N ARG A 163 5.90 -5.08 -21.65
CA ARG A 163 7.06 -5.91 -21.30
C ARG A 163 6.70 -7.39 -21.29
N GLU A 164 7.25 -8.07 -22.29
CA GLU A 164 7.43 -9.52 -22.46
C GLU A 164 6.30 -10.28 -23.17
N HIS A 165 6.44 -10.36 -24.49
CA HIS A 165 6.49 -11.64 -25.19
C HIS A 165 7.95 -12.05 -25.35
#